data_AF-A0A0M7AJZ5-F1
#
_entry.id   AF-A0A0M7AJZ5-F1
#
_cell.length_a   1.000
_cell.length_b   1.000
_cell.length_c   1.000
_cell.angle_alpha   90.00
_cell.angle_beta   90.00
_cell.angle_gamma   90.00
#
_symmetry.space_group_name_H-M   'P 1'
#
loop_
_entity.id
_entity.type
_entity.pdbx_description
1 polymer ?
#
loop_
_entity_poly.entity_id
_entity_poly.type
_entity_poly.pdbx_seq_one_letter_code
_entity_poly.pdbx_strand_id
1 'polypeptide(L)'
;MWKESRTGIESNTPTTYHAVISGIRMGEWSLFGFGLMMASLVFFLMPGRANAVEIERFANHLVLSGEIADYSPGALNRNLVEALLDLAMADDRTSPVYLHLNLPKGGDAAASFRLVDIIRSAQDQGTRVVAQVSAGDTCMSGCTFLFLAADERWMAPEGRLVFHGFTQRNAARPVPVPERYIETYYKLLAAANQTFFEFFKAARIIEDDRKVGFTGQTLFEERAFAGLVTRLLMH
;
A
#
# COMPACT_ATOMS: atom_id res chain seq x y z
N MET A 1 -5.16 29.93 -45.40
CA MET A 1 -6.20 30.16 -44.38
C MET A 1 -6.03 29.07 -43.32
N TRP A 2 -5.15 29.31 -42.35
CA TRP A 2 -4.80 28.36 -41.27
C TRP A 2 -5.50 28.85 -39.99
N LYS A 3 -6.30 27.98 -39.36
CA LYS A 3 -6.98 28.25 -38.09
C LYS A 3 -6.24 27.51 -36.99
N GLU A 4 -5.52 28.25 -36.14
CA GLU A 4 -5.02 27.76 -34.86
C GLU A 4 -6.19 27.57 -33.89
N SER A 5 -6.39 26.34 -33.41
CA SER A 5 -7.25 26.06 -32.25
C SER A 5 -6.38 26.03 -31.00
N ARG A 6 -6.55 27.04 -30.14
CA ARG A 6 -6.02 27.02 -28.77
C ARG A 6 -6.92 26.13 -27.91
N THR A 7 -6.41 24.99 -27.48
CA THR A 7 -7.03 24.19 -26.41
C THR A 7 -6.53 24.73 -25.06
N GLY A 8 -7.46 25.22 -24.24
CA GLY A 8 -7.20 25.60 -22.86
C GLY A 8 -6.86 24.37 -22.02
N ILE A 9 -5.78 24.47 -21.24
CA ILE A 9 -5.41 23.50 -20.22
C ILE A 9 -6.12 23.92 -18.94
N GLU A 10 -7.20 23.23 -18.58
CA GLU A 10 -7.79 23.32 -17.24
C GLU A 10 -6.85 22.62 -16.24
N SER A 11 -6.32 23.40 -15.30
CA SER A 11 -5.51 22.90 -14.20
C SER A 11 -6.41 22.20 -13.17
N ASN A 12 -6.61 20.88 -13.33
CA ASN A 12 -7.20 20.05 -12.30
C ASN A 12 -6.20 19.85 -11.15
N THR A 13 -6.45 20.50 -10.01
CA THR A 13 -5.76 20.17 -8.76
C THR A 13 -6.15 18.76 -8.32
N PRO A 14 -5.20 17.85 -8.04
CA PRO A 14 -5.54 16.49 -7.64
C PRO A 14 -6.14 16.49 -6.23
N THR A 15 -7.38 16.01 -6.09
CA THR A 15 -7.97 15.65 -4.80
C THR A 15 -7.28 14.40 -4.27
N THR A 16 -6.66 14.50 -3.10
CA THR A 16 -5.93 13.42 -2.41
C THR A 16 -6.92 12.47 -1.71
N TYR A 17 -6.76 11.16 -1.87
CA TYR A 17 -7.61 10.11 -1.27
C TYR A 17 -6.82 9.48 -0.12
N HIS A 18 -7.42 9.18 1.03
CA HIS A 18 -6.66 8.54 2.12
C HIS A 18 -7.51 7.55 2.91
N ALA A 19 -6.89 6.47 3.37
CA ALA A 19 -7.49 5.51 4.29
C ALA A 19 -7.64 6.07 5.71
N VAL A 20 -8.85 5.97 6.29
CA VAL A 20 -9.10 6.22 7.71
C VAL A 20 -9.43 4.91 8.40
N ILE A 21 -8.74 4.63 9.50
CA ILE A 21 -9.05 3.50 10.39
C ILE A 21 -10.29 3.90 11.19
N SER A 22 -11.45 3.32 10.87
CA SER A 22 -12.63 3.39 11.73
C SER A 22 -12.34 2.65 13.04
N GLY A 23 -12.47 3.38 14.15
CA GLY A 23 -12.02 2.97 15.49
C GLY A 23 -12.69 1.72 16.06
N ILE A 24 -11.87 0.94 16.75
CA ILE A 24 -12.31 -0.09 17.69
C ILE A 24 -12.95 0.62 18.89
N ARG A 25 -14.23 0.34 19.14
CA ARG A 25 -14.93 0.74 20.38
C ARG A 25 -14.32 -0.05 21.54
N MET A 26 -13.50 0.58 22.38
CA MET A 26 -13.13 0.04 23.68
C MET A 26 -14.22 0.38 24.69
N GLY A 27 -14.77 -0.68 25.31
CA GLY A 27 -15.79 -0.59 26.34
C GLY A 27 -15.29 0.09 27.61
N GLU A 28 -16.23 0.76 28.25
CA GLU A 28 -16.11 1.46 29.52
C GLU A 28 -15.56 0.54 30.62
N TRP A 29 -14.48 0.96 31.27
CA TRP A 29 -14.11 0.47 32.60
C TRP A 29 -14.05 1.64 33.57
N SER A 30 -14.75 1.42 34.66
CA SER A 30 -15.11 2.35 35.72
C SER A 30 -13.93 2.86 36.54
N LEU A 31 -14.03 4.16 36.82
CA LEU A 31 -13.36 4.99 37.82
C LEU A 31 -13.10 4.30 39.17
N PHE A 32 -11.89 4.41 39.70
CA PHE A 32 -11.61 4.74 41.12
C PHE A 32 -10.13 5.12 41.31
N GLY A 33 -9.86 6.24 42.00
CA GLY A 33 -8.63 6.41 42.79
C GLY A 33 -7.63 7.51 42.41
N PHE A 34 -7.94 8.75 42.82
CA PHE A 34 -7.06 9.77 43.42
C PHE A 34 -5.52 9.69 43.28
N GLY A 35 -4.90 10.81 42.86
CA GLY A 35 -3.48 11.09 43.13
C GLY A 35 -2.90 12.28 42.37
N LEU A 36 -3.00 13.47 42.94
CA LEU A 36 -2.42 14.74 42.46
C LEU A 36 -0.88 14.65 42.32
N MET A 37 -0.33 14.91 41.14
CA MET A 37 0.96 15.62 40.98
C MET A 37 1.00 16.35 39.63
N MET A 38 0.75 17.66 39.70
CA MET A 38 0.92 18.61 38.61
C MET A 38 2.40 18.98 38.49
N ALA A 39 3.11 18.38 37.55
CA ALA A 39 4.33 18.95 36.98
C ALA A 39 4.04 19.22 35.50
N SER A 40 3.76 20.49 35.19
CA SER A 40 3.44 20.99 33.86
C SER A 40 4.65 20.88 32.93
N LEU A 41 4.87 19.71 32.34
CA LEU A 41 5.49 19.62 31.02
C LEU A 41 4.41 19.95 29.99
N VAL A 42 4.38 21.20 29.56
CA VAL A 42 3.77 21.58 28.28
C VAL A 42 4.70 21.04 27.19
N PHE A 43 4.67 19.72 26.95
CA PHE A 43 5.06 19.20 25.65
C PHE A 43 4.00 19.72 24.68
N PHE A 44 4.39 20.66 23.84
CA PHE A 44 3.66 20.96 22.63
C PHE A 44 3.44 19.63 21.89
N LEU A 45 2.21 19.11 21.98
CA LEU A 45 1.67 18.13 21.05
C LEU A 45 1.56 18.84 19.70
N MET A 46 2.69 19.04 19.03
CA MET A 46 2.64 19.27 17.60
C MET A 46 2.01 18.02 17.00
N PRO A 47 0.92 18.14 16.22
CA PRO A 47 0.38 16.99 15.52
C PRO A 47 1.52 16.40 14.69
N GLY A 48 1.96 15.20 15.06
CA GLY A 48 3.02 14.51 14.36
C GLY A 48 2.65 14.50 12.88
N ARG A 49 3.50 15.11 12.04
CA ARG A 49 3.40 14.93 10.59
C ARG A 49 3.24 13.43 10.39
N ALA A 50 2.16 13.01 9.74
CA ALA A 50 2.03 11.63 9.34
C ALA A 50 3.34 11.26 8.65
N ASN A 51 4.10 10.33 9.25
CA ASN A 51 5.45 10.08 8.81
C ASN A 51 5.40 9.70 7.35
N ALA A 52 6.22 10.42 6.60
CA ALA A 52 6.36 10.23 5.19
C ALA A 52 6.63 8.76 4.85
N VAL A 53 6.38 8.32 3.61
CA VAL A 53 6.93 7.03 3.20
C VAL A 53 8.45 7.14 3.35
N GLU A 54 9.02 6.22 4.10
CA GLU A 54 10.45 6.05 4.24
C GLU A 54 10.84 4.84 3.39
N ILE A 55 11.89 5.02 2.58
CA ILE A 55 12.42 3.96 1.73
C ILE A 55 13.89 3.80 2.10
N GLU A 56 14.19 2.77 2.86
CA GLU A 56 15.55 2.35 3.14
C GLU A 56 15.99 1.36 2.07
N ARG A 57 17.25 1.44 1.64
CA ARG A 57 17.79 0.60 0.58
C ARG A 57 19.05 -0.12 1.05
N PHE A 58 19.06 -1.43 0.83
CA PHE A 58 20.20 -2.31 1.09
C PHE A 58 20.41 -3.18 -0.15
N ALA A 59 21.34 -2.78 -1.02
CA ALA A 59 21.51 -3.39 -2.34
C ALA A 59 20.18 -3.42 -3.12
N ASN A 60 19.73 -4.62 -3.51
CA ASN A 60 18.46 -4.88 -4.20
C ASN A 60 17.25 -5.03 -3.27
N HIS A 61 17.37 -4.70 -1.98
CA HIS A 61 16.28 -4.70 -1.03
C HIS A 61 15.81 -3.28 -0.72
N LEU A 62 14.54 -2.99 -0.96
CA LEU A 62 13.87 -1.73 -0.65
C LEU A 62 12.88 -1.97 0.50
N VAL A 63 13.11 -1.34 1.64
CA VAL A 63 12.21 -1.39 2.81
C VAL A 63 11.32 -0.17 2.80
N LEU A 64 10.02 -0.39 2.58
CA LEU A 64 9.01 0.67 2.53
C LEU A 64 8.23 0.69 3.84
N SER A 65 8.32 1.80 4.56
CA SER A 65 7.59 2.05 5.79
C SER A 65 6.89 3.43 5.80
N GLY A 66 6.00 3.68 6.75
CA GLY A 66 5.29 4.97 6.87
C GLY A 66 3.97 5.04 6.08
N GLU A 67 3.68 6.20 5.48
CA GLU A 67 2.45 6.47 4.72
C GLU A 67 2.75 6.89 3.28
N ILE A 68 2.12 6.23 2.29
CA ILE A 68 2.25 6.57 0.87
C ILE A 68 1.65 7.97 0.63
N ALA A 69 2.42 8.85 0.01
CA ALA A 69 2.03 10.23 -0.28
C ALA A 69 2.57 10.66 -1.66
N ASP A 70 2.29 11.91 -2.06
CA ASP A 70 2.55 12.35 -3.43
C ASP A 70 4.02 12.31 -3.88
N TYR A 71 4.98 12.45 -2.98
CA TYR A 71 6.42 12.35 -3.27
C TYR A 71 6.94 10.90 -3.28
N SER A 72 6.17 9.94 -2.77
CA SER A 72 6.56 8.53 -2.69
C SER A 72 7.01 7.95 -4.04
N PRO A 73 6.35 8.22 -5.19
CA PRO A 73 6.78 7.70 -6.48
C PRO A 73 8.17 8.14 -6.91
N GLY A 74 8.52 9.40 -6.71
CA GLY A 74 9.87 9.89 -7.00
C GLY A 74 10.94 9.23 -6.11
N ALA A 75 10.60 8.96 -4.85
CA ALA A 75 11.49 8.25 -3.93
C ALA A 75 11.66 6.77 -4.30
N LEU A 76 10.58 6.06 -4.64
CA LEU A 76 10.65 4.66 -5.05
C LEU A 76 11.43 4.52 -6.35
N ASN A 77 11.13 5.34 -7.36
CA ASN A 77 11.79 5.24 -8.66
C ASN A 77 13.32 5.41 -8.55
N ARG A 78 13.78 6.41 -7.78
CA ARG A 78 15.21 6.60 -7.54
C ARG A 78 15.84 5.39 -6.86
N ASN A 79 15.25 4.89 -5.78
CA ASN A 79 15.79 3.74 -5.04
C ASN A 79 15.77 2.45 -5.87
N LEU A 80 14.74 2.27 -6.72
CA LEU A 80 14.65 1.13 -7.63
C LEU A 80 15.76 1.17 -8.69
N VAL A 81 16.00 2.33 -9.30
CA VAL A 81 17.12 2.48 -10.24
C VAL A 81 18.46 2.21 -9.56
N GLU A 82 18.67 2.71 -8.34
CA GLU A 82 19.89 2.42 -7.58
C GLU A 82 20.04 0.93 -7.24
N ALA A 83 18.97 0.24 -6.84
CA ALA A 83 18.97 -1.20 -6.62
C ALA A 83 19.36 -1.99 -7.88
N LEU A 84 18.85 -1.58 -9.05
CA LEU A 84 19.21 -2.19 -10.33
C LEU A 84 20.67 -1.93 -10.72
N LEU A 85 21.21 -0.76 -10.39
CA LEU A 85 22.62 -0.45 -10.59
C LEU A 85 23.52 -1.32 -9.70
N ASP A 86 23.12 -1.53 -8.43
CA ASP A 86 23.87 -2.41 -7.51
C ASP A 86 23.93 -3.85 -8.04
N LEU A 87 22.81 -4.39 -8.53
CA LEU A 87 22.78 -5.70 -9.19
C LEU A 87 23.70 -5.76 -10.41
N ALA A 88 23.69 -4.72 -11.24
CA ALA A 88 24.55 -4.64 -12.42
C ALA A 88 26.05 -4.58 -12.06
N MET A 89 26.42 -3.85 -11.01
CA MET A 89 27.80 -3.75 -10.53
C MET A 89 28.30 -5.05 -9.89
N ALA A 90 27.40 -5.84 -9.31
CA ALA A 90 27.69 -7.15 -8.76
C ALA A 90 27.70 -8.29 -9.80
N ASP A 91 27.48 -7.98 -11.09
CA ASP A 91 27.26 -8.95 -12.18
C ASP A 91 26.11 -9.94 -11.92
N ASP A 92 25.10 -9.50 -11.14
CA ASP A 92 23.93 -10.30 -10.77
C ASP A 92 22.63 -9.65 -11.30
N ARG A 93 22.48 -9.63 -12.63
CA ARG A 93 21.30 -9.06 -13.30
C ARG A 93 20.04 -9.94 -13.19
N THR A 94 20.19 -11.15 -12.64
CA THR A 94 19.11 -12.15 -12.54
C THR A 94 18.40 -12.15 -11.20
N SER A 95 19.05 -11.63 -10.16
CA SER A 95 18.41 -11.44 -8.86
C SER A 95 17.23 -10.48 -8.95
N PRO A 96 16.15 -10.73 -8.17
CA PRO A 96 15.01 -9.84 -8.15
C PRO A 96 15.32 -8.58 -7.34
N VAL A 97 14.49 -7.55 -7.50
CA VAL A 97 14.38 -6.49 -6.50
C VAL A 97 13.35 -6.91 -5.45
N TYR A 98 13.71 -6.83 -4.18
CA TYR A 98 12.85 -7.16 -3.06
C TYR A 98 12.22 -5.90 -2.49
N LEU A 99 10.88 -5.86 -2.41
CA LEU A 99 10.12 -4.83 -1.74
C LEU A 99 9.64 -5.36 -0.39
N HIS A 100 10.24 -4.91 0.70
CA HIS A 100 9.77 -5.21 2.05
C HIS A 100 8.72 -4.19 2.45
N LEU A 101 7.50 -4.66 2.69
CA LEU A 101 6.33 -3.80 2.84
C LEU A 101 5.82 -3.79 4.29
N ASN A 102 6.03 -2.67 4.99
CA ASN A 102 5.47 -2.41 6.30
C ASN A 102 4.77 -1.04 6.34
N LEU A 103 3.59 -0.99 5.72
CA LEU A 103 2.80 0.22 5.53
C LEU A 103 1.43 0.04 6.21
N PRO A 104 1.37 0.07 7.55
CA PRO A 104 0.15 -0.23 8.31
C PRO A 104 -0.96 0.82 8.14
N LYS A 105 -0.62 1.99 7.56
CA LYS A 105 -1.57 3.07 7.24
C LYS A 105 -1.94 3.11 5.75
N GLY A 106 -1.19 2.41 4.88
CA GLY A 106 -1.30 2.55 3.44
C GLY A 106 -0.93 3.97 2.99
N GLY A 107 -1.82 4.64 2.29
CA GLY A 107 -1.66 6.06 1.94
C GLY A 107 -2.52 6.48 0.75
N ASP A 108 -2.04 7.48 0.00
CA ASP A 108 -2.79 8.05 -1.12
C ASP A 108 -2.98 7.06 -2.27
N ALA A 109 -4.22 6.92 -2.74
CA ALA A 109 -4.56 5.96 -3.78
C ALA A 109 -3.89 6.30 -5.13
N ALA A 110 -3.87 7.59 -5.50
CA ALA A 110 -3.27 8.02 -6.76
C ALA A 110 -1.75 7.80 -6.74
N ALA A 111 -1.09 8.14 -5.64
CA ALA A 111 0.32 7.88 -5.41
C ALA A 111 0.61 6.37 -5.42
N SER A 112 -0.23 5.55 -4.78
CA SER A 112 -0.09 4.09 -4.78
C SER A 112 -0.18 3.50 -6.19
N PHE A 113 -1.10 3.96 -7.03
CA PHE A 113 -1.15 3.54 -8.43
C PHE A 113 0.08 3.98 -9.25
N ARG A 114 0.61 5.18 -9.00
CA ARG A 114 1.89 5.59 -9.61
C ARG A 114 3.06 4.70 -9.17
N LEU A 115 3.07 4.19 -7.94
CA LEU A 115 4.05 3.18 -7.50
C LEU A 115 3.89 1.86 -8.26
N VAL A 116 2.64 1.42 -8.49
CA VAL A 116 2.35 0.23 -9.32
C VAL A 116 2.87 0.42 -10.75
N ASP A 117 2.69 1.60 -11.35
CA ASP A 117 3.19 1.88 -12.70
C ASP A 117 4.73 1.81 -12.77
N ILE A 118 5.43 2.27 -11.73
CA ILE A 118 6.89 2.13 -11.62
C ILE A 118 7.30 0.65 -11.54
N ILE A 119 6.63 -0.13 -10.70
CA ILE A 119 6.89 -1.57 -10.55
C ILE A 119 6.71 -2.29 -11.90
N ARG A 120 5.57 -2.06 -12.56
CA ARG A 120 5.26 -2.66 -13.87
C ARG A 120 6.22 -2.25 -14.96
N SER A 121 6.60 -0.98 -15.01
CA SER A 121 7.60 -0.49 -15.97
C SER A 121 8.95 -1.18 -15.81
N ALA A 122 9.37 -1.48 -14.57
CA ALA A 122 10.58 -2.25 -14.32
C ALA A 122 10.43 -3.73 -14.74
N GLN A 123 9.27 -4.33 -14.48
CA GLN A 123 8.92 -5.70 -14.90
C GLN A 123 8.91 -5.85 -16.42
N ASP A 124 8.34 -4.88 -17.14
CA ASP A 124 8.32 -4.82 -18.61
C ASP A 124 9.74 -4.73 -19.19
N GLN A 125 10.71 -4.23 -18.42
CA GLN A 125 12.14 -4.19 -18.75
C GLN A 125 12.90 -5.44 -18.30
N GLY A 126 12.21 -6.47 -17.80
CA GLY A 126 12.78 -7.74 -17.37
C GLY A 126 13.20 -7.80 -15.90
N THR A 127 12.92 -6.76 -15.09
CA THR A 127 13.20 -6.81 -13.65
C THR A 127 12.17 -7.67 -12.95
N ARG A 128 12.61 -8.76 -12.31
CA ARG A 128 11.74 -9.53 -11.40
C ARG A 128 11.57 -8.78 -10.08
N VAL A 129 10.34 -8.61 -9.61
CA VAL A 129 10.00 -7.93 -8.35
C VAL A 129 9.33 -8.90 -7.38
N VAL A 130 9.86 -8.97 -6.17
CA VAL A 130 9.32 -9.79 -5.07
C VAL A 130 8.80 -8.86 -3.97
N ALA A 131 7.50 -8.88 -3.68
CA ALA A 131 6.95 -8.21 -2.51
C ALA A 131 7.01 -9.14 -1.28
N GLN A 132 7.43 -8.61 -0.14
CA GLN A 132 7.57 -9.32 1.12
C GLN A 132 6.80 -8.61 2.23
N VAL A 133 6.07 -9.37 3.04
CA VAL A 133 5.50 -8.89 4.31
C VAL A 133 5.99 -9.82 5.42
N SER A 134 6.84 -9.30 6.29
CA SER A 134 7.52 -10.09 7.32
C SER A 134 6.65 -10.31 8.56
N ALA A 135 7.23 -10.99 9.56
CA ALA A 135 6.64 -11.20 10.87
C ALA A 135 6.18 -9.89 11.51
N GLY A 136 4.91 -9.80 11.91
CA GLY A 136 4.40 -8.61 12.60
C GLY A 136 4.23 -7.37 11.71
N ASP A 137 4.70 -7.40 10.47
CA ASP A 137 4.47 -6.32 9.51
C ASP A 137 3.03 -6.33 9.00
N THR A 138 2.56 -5.14 8.62
CA THR A 138 1.22 -4.97 8.05
C THR A 138 1.28 -4.16 6.77
N CYS A 139 0.66 -4.69 5.73
CA CYS A 139 0.46 -4.02 4.46
C CYS A 139 -1.02 -3.72 4.28
N MET A 140 -1.40 -2.45 4.50
CA MET A 140 -2.80 -2.01 4.45
C MET A 140 -3.08 -1.10 3.26
N SER A 141 -4.31 -1.15 2.74
CA SER A 141 -4.82 -0.18 1.76
C SER A 141 -3.93 -0.08 0.51
N GLY A 142 -3.46 1.12 0.14
CA GLY A 142 -2.55 1.34 -0.99
C GLY A 142 -1.31 0.44 -1.02
N CYS A 143 -0.82 -0.02 0.13
CA CYS A 143 0.26 -1.01 0.19
C CYS A 143 -0.11 -2.33 -0.51
N THR A 144 -1.36 -2.78 -0.38
CA THR A 144 -1.83 -4.01 -1.02
C THR A 144 -1.77 -3.91 -2.54
N PHE A 145 -1.80 -2.70 -3.12
CA PHE A 145 -1.66 -2.53 -4.56
C PHE A 145 -0.25 -2.89 -5.02
N LEU A 146 0.77 -2.48 -4.25
CA LEU A 146 2.17 -2.83 -4.49
C LEU A 146 2.39 -4.34 -4.33
N PHE A 147 1.82 -4.93 -3.27
CA PHE A 147 1.89 -6.37 -3.04
C PHE A 147 1.28 -7.15 -4.22
N LEU A 148 0.09 -6.75 -4.70
CA LEU A 148 -0.58 -7.40 -5.82
C LEU A 148 0.14 -7.21 -7.16
N ALA A 149 0.91 -6.13 -7.33
CA ALA A 149 1.63 -5.81 -8.56
C ALA A 149 2.94 -6.61 -8.74
N ALA A 150 3.50 -7.18 -7.67
CA ALA A 150 4.74 -7.94 -7.74
C ALA A 150 4.58 -9.28 -8.47
N ASP A 151 5.67 -9.77 -9.09
CA ASP A 151 5.72 -11.07 -9.75
C ASP A 151 5.57 -12.20 -8.73
N GLU A 152 6.22 -12.02 -7.58
CA GLU A 152 6.12 -12.92 -6.44
C GLU A 152 5.71 -12.19 -5.18
N ARG A 153 4.95 -12.90 -4.35
CA ARG A 153 4.25 -12.36 -3.19
C ARG A 153 4.54 -13.25 -2.02
N TRP A 154 5.58 -12.91 -1.28
CA TRP A 154 6.07 -13.67 -0.16
C TRP A 154 5.56 -13.08 1.14
N MET A 155 5.18 -13.94 2.08
CA MET A 155 4.57 -13.48 3.31
C MET A 155 4.90 -14.41 4.47
N ALA A 156 5.26 -13.84 5.61
CA ALA A 156 5.37 -14.61 6.85
C ALA A 156 3.98 -15.06 7.31
N PRO A 157 3.83 -16.22 7.98
CA PRO A 157 2.53 -16.71 8.46
C PRO A 157 1.71 -15.67 9.23
N GLU A 158 2.40 -14.87 10.06
CA GLU A 158 1.86 -13.84 10.95
C GLU A 158 1.85 -12.42 10.35
N GLY A 159 2.46 -12.22 9.19
CA GLY A 159 2.32 -10.96 8.44
C GLY A 159 0.86 -10.69 8.08
N ARG A 160 0.49 -9.43 7.85
CA ARG A 160 -0.92 -9.06 7.61
C ARG A 160 -1.14 -8.27 6.32
N LEU A 161 -2.11 -8.70 5.51
CA LEU A 161 -2.69 -7.87 4.45
C LEU A 161 -4.05 -7.35 4.92
N VAL A 162 -4.28 -6.06 4.75
CA VAL A 162 -5.56 -5.43 5.12
C VAL A 162 -6.10 -4.64 3.95
N PHE A 163 -7.18 -5.16 3.37
CA PHE A 163 -7.87 -4.57 2.24
C PHE A 163 -9.08 -3.77 2.73
N HIS A 164 -9.35 -2.68 2.05
CA HIS A 164 -10.61 -1.95 2.16
C HIS A 164 -10.83 -1.12 0.89
N GLY A 165 -11.97 -0.44 0.81
CA GLY A 165 -12.30 0.42 -0.31
C GLY A 165 -11.58 1.77 -0.27
N PHE A 166 -12.09 2.71 -1.03
CA PHE A 166 -11.50 4.04 -1.09
C PHE A 166 -12.29 5.00 -0.21
N THR A 167 -11.59 5.65 0.71
CA THR A 167 -12.16 6.71 1.54
C THR A 167 -11.51 8.04 1.22
N GLN A 168 -12.29 9.10 1.41
CA GLN A 168 -11.74 10.46 1.43
C GLN A 168 -11.65 10.92 2.88
N ARG A 169 -10.45 11.30 3.28
CA ARG A 169 -10.22 11.89 4.59
C ARG A 169 -10.88 13.28 4.64
N ASN A 170 -11.59 13.56 5.73
CA ASN A 170 -12.23 14.85 6.00
C ASN A 170 -13.31 15.29 5.01
N ALA A 171 -13.83 14.39 4.18
CA ALA A 171 -14.96 14.73 3.33
C ALA A 171 -16.23 14.88 4.19
N ALA A 172 -16.84 16.07 4.17
CA ALA A 172 -18.09 16.34 4.89
C ALA A 172 -19.26 15.47 4.39
N ARG A 173 -19.13 14.88 3.20
CA ARG A 173 -20.06 13.95 2.57
C ARG A 173 -19.27 12.84 1.86
N PRO A 174 -19.84 11.64 1.68
CA PRO A 174 -19.25 10.63 0.81
C PRO A 174 -19.01 11.23 -0.58
N VAL A 175 -17.75 11.24 -1.02
CA VAL A 175 -17.42 11.64 -2.38
C VAL A 175 -17.29 10.37 -3.21
N PRO A 176 -17.94 10.30 -4.39
CA PRO A 176 -17.81 9.16 -5.27
C PRO A 176 -16.34 8.88 -5.59
N VAL A 177 -15.95 7.63 -5.38
CA VAL A 177 -14.63 7.14 -5.77
C VAL A 177 -14.56 7.13 -7.30
N PRO A 178 -13.48 7.63 -7.92
CA PRO A 178 -13.31 7.51 -9.36
C PRO A 178 -13.37 6.05 -9.79
N GLU A 179 -14.27 5.72 -10.72
CA GLU A 179 -14.50 4.35 -11.21
C GLU A 179 -13.19 3.67 -11.67
N ARG A 180 -12.31 4.45 -12.31
CA ARG A 180 -10.97 4.00 -12.73
C ARG A 180 -10.14 3.37 -11.61
N TYR A 181 -10.29 3.81 -10.35
CA TYR A 181 -9.53 3.25 -9.22
C TYR A 181 -10.07 1.89 -8.80
N ILE A 182 -11.39 1.73 -8.81
CA ILE A 182 -12.05 0.45 -8.57
C ILE A 182 -11.66 -0.54 -9.66
N GLU A 183 -11.74 -0.14 -10.92
CA GLU A 183 -11.34 -0.97 -12.06
C GLU A 183 -9.86 -1.38 -11.98
N THR A 184 -8.97 -0.44 -11.67
CA THR A 184 -7.52 -0.72 -11.60
C THR A 184 -7.21 -1.67 -10.46
N TYR A 185 -7.87 -1.50 -9.31
CA TYR A 185 -7.70 -2.40 -8.18
C TYR A 185 -8.23 -3.81 -8.49
N TYR A 186 -9.37 -3.92 -9.17
CA TYR A 186 -9.88 -5.20 -9.64
C TYR A 186 -8.97 -5.87 -10.67
N LYS A 187 -8.36 -5.11 -11.58
CA LYS A 187 -7.35 -5.65 -12.51
C LYS A 187 -6.14 -6.20 -11.76
N LEU A 188 -5.68 -5.53 -10.70
CA LEU A 188 -4.60 -6.04 -9.85
C LEU A 188 -4.99 -7.33 -9.15
N LEU A 189 -6.18 -7.39 -8.55
CA LEU A 189 -6.69 -8.59 -7.90
C LEU A 189 -6.82 -9.75 -8.88
N ALA A 190 -7.42 -9.53 -10.05
CA ALA A 190 -7.62 -10.57 -11.05
C ALA A 190 -6.29 -11.09 -11.63
N ALA A 191 -5.34 -10.19 -11.89
CA ALA A 191 -3.99 -10.55 -12.32
C ALA A 191 -3.24 -11.35 -11.25
N ALA A 192 -3.42 -11.02 -9.98
CA ALA A 192 -2.76 -11.72 -8.89
C ALA A 192 -3.40 -13.08 -8.60
N ASN A 193 -4.73 -13.13 -8.51
CA ASN A 193 -5.50 -14.33 -8.18
C ASN A 193 -6.99 -14.16 -8.56
N GLN A 194 -7.45 -14.88 -9.60
CA GLN A 194 -8.82 -14.78 -10.08
C GLN A 194 -9.87 -15.15 -9.00
N THR A 195 -9.64 -16.19 -8.20
CA THR A 195 -10.61 -16.62 -7.17
C THR A 195 -10.74 -15.58 -6.07
N PHE A 196 -9.62 -14.98 -5.64
CA PHE A 196 -9.62 -13.90 -4.66
C PHE A 196 -10.33 -12.65 -5.19
N PHE A 197 -10.13 -12.32 -6.48
CA PHE A 197 -10.88 -11.26 -7.15
C PHE A 197 -12.40 -11.50 -7.12
N GLU A 198 -12.86 -12.70 -7.48
CA GLU A 198 -14.30 -13.01 -7.47
C GLU A 198 -14.89 -12.91 -6.05
N PHE A 199 -14.16 -13.38 -5.03
CA PHE A 199 -14.53 -13.19 -3.63
C PHE A 199 -14.67 -11.71 -3.28
N PHE A 200 -13.67 -10.89 -3.65
CA PHE A 200 -13.68 -9.45 -3.40
C PHE A 200 -14.86 -8.73 -4.06
N LYS A 201 -15.16 -9.09 -5.30
CA LYS A 201 -16.25 -8.52 -6.09
C LYS A 201 -17.61 -8.93 -5.53
N ALA A 202 -17.80 -10.22 -5.23
CA ALA A 202 -19.04 -10.73 -4.66
C ALA A 202 -19.33 -10.13 -3.28
N ALA A 203 -18.29 -9.96 -2.45
CA ALA A 203 -18.41 -9.36 -1.13
C ALA A 203 -18.47 -7.82 -1.14
N ARG A 204 -18.35 -7.18 -2.32
CA ARG A 204 -18.38 -5.73 -2.51
C ARG A 204 -17.40 -4.99 -1.60
N ILE A 205 -16.19 -5.56 -1.42
CA ILE A 205 -15.21 -5.06 -0.45
C ILE A 205 -14.78 -3.62 -0.78
N ILE A 206 -14.60 -3.32 -2.06
CA ILE A 206 -14.09 -2.02 -2.51
C ILE A 206 -15.23 -0.99 -2.54
N GLU A 207 -16.38 -1.36 -3.08
CA GLU A 207 -17.51 -0.44 -3.27
C GLU A 207 -18.19 -0.06 -1.97
N ASP A 208 -18.27 -0.99 -1.02
CA ASP A 208 -18.89 -0.76 0.29
C ASP A 208 -17.84 -0.34 1.35
N ASP A 209 -16.58 -0.12 0.96
CA ASP A 209 -15.44 0.17 1.85
C ASP A 209 -15.33 -0.77 3.06
N ARG A 210 -15.50 -2.07 2.81
CA ARG A 210 -15.41 -3.06 3.89
C ARG A 210 -13.95 -3.31 4.22
N LYS A 211 -13.61 -3.23 5.50
CA LYS A 211 -12.27 -3.58 5.97
C LYS A 211 -12.18 -5.09 6.23
N VAL A 212 -11.33 -5.77 5.48
CA VAL A 212 -11.02 -7.20 5.65
C VAL A 212 -9.52 -7.40 5.78
N GLY A 213 -9.12 -8.28 6.69
CA GLY A 213 -7.71 -8.55 6.96
C GLY A 213 -7.43 -10.04 6.95
N PHE A 214 -6.28 -10.41 6.42
CA PHE A 214 -5.83 -11.80 6.32
C PHE A 214 -4.39 -11.91 6.81
N THR A 215 -4.05 -13.03 7.43
CA THR A 215 -2.66 -13.38 7.74
C THR A 215 -2.03 -14.10 6.55
N GLY A 216 -0.70 -14.15 6.50
CA GLY A 216 0.01 -14.93 5.49
C GLY A 216 -0.39 -16.41 5.52
N GLN A 217 -0.58 -16.97 6.72
CA GLN A 217 -1.04 -18.35 6.88
C GLN A 217 -2.40 -18.58 6.22
N THR A 218 -3.40 -17.72 6.52
CA THR A 218 -4.73 -17.82 5.93
C THR A 218 -4.69 -17.71 4.41
N LEU A 219 -3.92 -16.76 3.86
CA LEU A 219 -3.83 -16.57 2.41
C LEU A 219 -3.10 -17.70 1.68
N PHE A 220 -2.24 -18.44 2.37
CA PHE A 220 -1.48 -19.53 1.78
C PHE A 220 -2.18 -20.89 1.90
N GLU A 221 -2.79 -21.19 3.04
CA GLU A 221 -3.40 -22.50 3.33
C GLU A 221 -4.83 -22.61 2.81
N GLU A 222 -5.59 -21.52 2.81
CA GLU A 222 -6.99 -21.55 2.38
C GLU A 222 -7.08 -21.77 0.87
N ARG A 223 -7.69 -22.90 0.47
CA ARG A 223 -7.86 -23.26 -0.94
C ARG A 223 -8.56 -22.17 -1.75
N ALA A 224 -9.44 -21.39 -1.12
CA ALA A 224 -10.13 -20.28 -1.75
C ALA A 224 -9.18 -19.17 -2.22
N PHE A 225 -7.99 -19.05 -1.60
CA PHE A 225 -7.03 -17.97 -1.85
C PHE A 225 -5.67 -18.47 -2.36
N ALA A 226 -5.56 -19.78 -2.60
CA ALA A 226 -4.36 -20.44 -3.08
C ALA A 226 -3.77 -19.71 -4.31
N GLY A 227 -2.50 -19.33 -4.20
CA GLY A 227 -1.75 -18.60 -5.23
C GLY A 227 -1.72 -17.07 -5.06
N LEU A 228 -2.48 -16.50 -4.12
CA LEU A 228 -2.32 -15.08 -3.79
C LEU A 228 -0.96 -14.84 -3.11
N VAL A 229 -0.64 -15.62 -2.07
CA VAL A 229 0.73 -15.71 -1.53
C VAL A 229 1.44 -16.82 -2.29
N THR A 230 2.55 -16.50 -2.96
CA THR A 230 3.29 -17.47 -3.78
C THR A 230 4.34 -18.22 -2.96
N ARG A 231 4.72 -17.71 -1.78
CA ARG A 231 5.67 -18.36 -0.87
C ARG A 231 5.45 -17.91 0.59
N LEU A 232 5.51 -18.86 1.53
CA LEU A 232 5.64 -18.53 2.95
C LEU A 232 7.09 -18.27 3.32
N LEU A 233 7.33 -17.21 4.08
CA LEU A 233 8.62 -16.96 4.73
C LEU A 233 8.69 -17.83 5.99
N MET A 234 9.51 -18.88 5.96
CA MET A 234 9.84 -19.66 7.16
C MET A 234 11.09 -19.05 7.79
N HIS A 235 10.97 -18.62 9.05
CA HIS A 235 12.11 -18.16 9.86
C HIS A 235 13.03 -19.31 10.26
#